data_AF-A0A3D0V6Z2-F1
#
_entry.id   AF-A0A3D0V6Z2-F1
#
_cell.length_a   1.000
_cell.length_b   1.000
_cell.length_c   1.000
_cell.angle_alpha   90.00
_cell.angle_beta   90.00
_cell.angle_gamma   90.00
#
_symmetry.space_group_name_H-M   'P 1'
#
loop_
_entity.id
_entity.type
_entity.pdbx_description
1 polymer ?
#
loop_
_entity_poly.entity_id
_entity_poly.type
_entity_poly.pdbx_seq_one_letter_code
_entity_poly.pdbx_strand_id
1 'polypeptide(L)'
;TNILSIHVHPVAGGVLDEFVLSAPGNLNERQLLEALHNGGGSRSRVWPTTALAMADGQTRALSLAARIADAPEELPLAVAELLHARILTPAEATLEPDDAGTRLKIPTAWHGPITFARPGEPFTPAESARAHRLAELAEILAHRTAPTPPK
;
A
#
# COMPACT_ATOMS: atom_id res chain seq x y z
N THR A 1 6.21 4.58 -27.45
CA THR A 1 5.37 4.53 -26.23
C THR A 1 5.47 3.16 -25.64
N ASN A 2 5.63 3.02 -24.33
CA ASN A 2 5.65 1.73 -23.63
C ASN A 2 4.59 1.71 -22.52
N ILE A 3 3.99 0.55 -22.23
CA ILE A 3 3.10 0.37 -21.08
C ILE A 3 3.99 -0.01 -19.90
N LEU A 4 3.98 0.81 -18.85
CA LEU A 4 4.82 0.64 -17.67
C LEU A 4 4.10 -0.13 -16.57
N SER A 5 2.78 0.04 -16.44
CA SER A 5 1.93 -0.81 -15.61
C SER A 5 0.51 -0.89 -16.16
N ILE A 6 -0.17 -1.97 -15.79
CA ILE A 6 -1.60 -2.16 -15.99
C ILE A 6 -2.21 -2.66 -14.67
N HIS A 7 -3.26 -1.98 -14.23
CA HIS A 7 -4.05 -2.40 -13.08
C HIS A 7 -5.50 -2.54 -13.50
N VAL A 8 -6.17 -3.52 -12.90
CA VAL A 8 -7.55 -3.86 -13.21
C VAL A 8 -8.32 -3.84 -11.89
N HIS A 9 -9.22 -2.87 -11.74
CA HIS A 9 -9.98 -2.66 -10.52
C HIS A 9 -11.44 -3.08 -10.74
N PRO A 10 -11.97 -4.06 -10.00
CA PRO A 10 -13.40 -4.36 -10.00
C PRO A 10 -14.18 -3.17 -9.45
N VAL A 11 -15.21 -2.70 -10.17
CA VAL A 11 -16.07 -1.60 -9.73
C VAL A 11 -17.55 -1.96 -9.89
N ALA A 12 -18.43 -1.28 -9.17
CA ALA A 12 -19.87 -1.47 -9.34
C ALA A 12 -20.26 -1.17 -10.81
N GLY A 13 -20.74 -2.21 -11.52
CA GLY A 13 -21.14 -2.11 -12.92
C GLY A 13 -20.05 -2.36 -13.95
N GLY A 14 -18.87 -2.88 -13.57
CA GLY A 14 -17.86 -3.33 -14.53
C GLY A 14 -16.44 -3.37 -13.97
N VAL A 15 -15.50 -2.98 -14.83
CA VAL A 15 -14.07 -2.99 -14.55
C VAL A 15 -13.48 -1.63 -14.92
N LEU A 16 -12.59 -1.11 -14.07
CA LEU A 16 -11.78 0.06 -14.36
C LEU A 16 -10.35 -0.41 -14.67
N ASP A 17 -9.96 -0.25 -15.92
CA ASP A 17 -8.58 -0.47 -16.34
C ASP A 17 -7.77 0.82 -16.18
N GLU A 18 -6.63 0.72 -15.52
CA GLU A 18 -5.68 1.80 -15.31
C GLU A 18 -4.37 1.48 -16.00
N PHE A 19 -3.91 2.40 -16.86
CA PHE A 19 -2.67 2.28 -17.61
C PHE A 19 -1.69 3.38 -17.20
N VAL A 20 -0.45 3.00 -16.95
CA VAL A 20 0.66 3.95 -16.84
C VAL A 20 1.52 3.79 -18.08
N LEU A 21 1.74 4.88 -18.82
CA LEU A 21 2.43 4.87 -20.11
C LEU A 21 3.70 5.71 -20.06
N SER A 22 4.78 5.21 -20.65
CA SER A 22 5.91 6.05 -21.07
C SER A 22 5.62 6.53 -22.47
N ALA A 23 5.27 7.80 -22.59
CA ALA A 23 4.93 8.44 -23.85
C ALA A 23 6.08 9.39 -24.29
N PRO A 24 6.38 9.45 -25.60
CA PRO A 24 7.21 10.52 -26.15
C PRO A 24 6.65 11.89 -25.80
N GLY A 25 7.51 12.88 -25.52
CA GLY A 25 7.07 14.22 -25.05
C GLY A 25 6.22 15.02 -26.05
N ASN A 26 6.12 14.58 -27.31
CA ASN A 26 5.24 15.17 -28.33
C ASN A 26 3.85 14.54 -28.37
N LEU A 27 3.60 13.46 -27.61
CA LEU A 27 2.28 12.83 -27.51
C LEU A 27 1.43 13.62 -26.52
N ASN A 28 0.31 14.15 -26.98
CA ASN A 28 -0.60 14.92 -26.13
C ASN A 28 -1.80 14.09 -25.65
N GLU A 29 -2.50 14.62 -24.65
CA GLU A 29 -3.67 14.01 -24.00
C GLU A 29 -4.75 13.59 -25.01
N ARG A 30 -5.05 14.45 -26.00
CA ARG A 30 -6.08 14.19 -27.01
C ARG A 30 -5.75 12.95 -27.84
N GLN A 31 -4.48 12.79 -28.25
CA GLN A 31 -4.04 11.62 -29.02
C GLN A 31 -4.14 10.33 -28.20
N LEU A 32 -3.87 10.38 -26.90
CA LEU A 32 -4.03 9.24 -26.01
C LEU A 32 -5.50 8.87 -25.80
N LEU A 33 -6.37 9.86 -25.60
CA LEU A 33 -7.82 9.65 -25.48
C LEU A 33 -8.41 9.04 -26.75
N GLU A 34 -7.99 9.52 -27.92
CA GLU A 34 -8.41 8.98 -29.22
C GLU A 34 -7.96 7.52 -29.40
N ALA A 35 -6.72 7.19 -29.01
CA ALA A 35 -6.22 5.82 -29.04
C ALA A 35 -7.01 4.89 -28.09
N LEU A 36 -7.31 5.35 -26.88
CA LEU A 36 -8.13 4.60 -25.91
C LEU A 36 -9.55 4.38 -26.42
N HIS A 37 -10.17 5.41 -27.02
CA HIS A 37 -11.49 5.29 -27.62
C HIS A 37 -11.52 4.28 -28.78
N ASN A 38 -10.54 4.36 -29.69
CA ASN A 38 -10.41 3.40 -30.80
C ASN A 38 -10.14 1.97 -30.30
N GLY A 39 -9.53 1.83 -29.11
CA GLY A 39 -9.32 0.55 -28.42
C GLY A 39 -10.55 0.01 -27.66
N GLY A 40 -11.70 0.69 -27.73
CA GLY A 40 -12.93 0.29 -27.03
C GLY A 40 -13.08 0.87 -25.62
N GLY A 41 -12.16 1.74 -25.19
CA GLY A 41 -12.26 2.47 -23.93
C GLY A 41 -13.45 3.42 -23.92
N SER A 42 -14.15 3.46 -22.80
CA SER A 42 -15.26 4.40 -22.57
C SER A 42 -15.00 5.21 -21.30
N ARG A 43 -15.40 6.50 -21.30
CA ARG A 43 -15.17 7.43 -20.18
C ARG A 43 -13.69 7.57 -19.75
N SER A 44 -12.77 7.42 -20.70
CA SER A 44 -11.33 7.54 -20.45
C SER A 44 -10.95 8.93 -19.96
N ARG A 45 -9.96 8.98 -19.07
CA ARG A 45 -9.31 10.21 -18.59
C ARG A 45 -7.81 10.01 -18.65
N VAL A 46 -7.08 11.06 -19.00
CA VAL A 46 -5.62 11.05 -19.12
C VAL A 46 -5.08 12.26 -18.38
N TRP A 47 -4.04 12.07 -17.59
CA TRP A 47 -3.33 13.16 -16.91
C TRP A 47 -1.84 12.83 -16.83
N PRO A 48 -0.95 13.83 -16.85
CA PRO A 48 0.48 13.61 -16.61
C PRO A 48 0.72 12.97 -15.25
N THR A 49 1.66 12.03 -15.17
CA THR A 49 2.08 11.38 -13.93
C THR A 49 3.60 11.33 -13.83
N THR A 50 4.13 11.17 -12.62
CA THR A 50 5.58 11.06 -12.39
C THR A 50 6.02 9.61 -12.28
N ALA A 51 7.30 9.31 -12.52
CA ALA A 51 7.85 7.97 -12.32
C ALA A 51 7.61 7.42 -10.89
N LEU A 52 7.54 8.31 -9.89
CA LEU A 52 7.27 7.97 -8.50
C LEU A 52 5.82 7.50 -8.27
N ALA A 53 4.87 8.02 -9.05
CA ALA A 53 3.48 7.57 -9.02
C ALA A 53 3.29 6.20 -9.70
N MET A 54 4.35 5.64 -10.29
CA MET A 54 4.36 4.32 -10.92
C MET A 54 4.93 3.22 -10.03
N ALA A 55 5.25 3.52 -8.76
CA ALA A 55 5.78 2.53 -7.84
C ALA A 55 4.74 1.43 -7.65
N ASP A 56 5.06 0.23 -8.14
CA ASP A 56 4.31 -0.98 -7.82
C ASP A 56 4.29 -1.23 -6.29
N GLY A 57 3.47 -2.18 -5.85
CA GLY A 57 3.33 -2.49 -4.42
C GLY A 57 4.65 -2.89 -3.73
N GLN A 58 5.62 -3.47 -4.45
CA GLN A 58 6.92 -3.86 -3.91
C GLN A 58 7.82 -2.63 -3.73
N THR A 59 7.85 -1.74 -4.72
CA THR A 59 8.58 -0.47 -4.66
C THR A 59 8.04 0.42 -3.54
N ARG A 60 6.70 0.48 -3.38
CA ARG A 60 6.06 1.17 -2.26
C ARG A 60 6.44 0.55 -0.91
N ALA A 61 6.44 -0.77 -0.80
CA ALA A 61 6.85 -1.46 0.42
C ALA A 61 8.31 -1.16 0.80
N LEU A 62 9.24 -1.10 -0.17
CA LEU A 62 10.63 -0.72 0.08
C LEU A 62 10.77 0.74 0.50
N SER A 63 9.97 1.64 -0.06
CA SER A 63 9.94 3.05 0.34
C SER A 63 9.46 3.21 1.78
N LEU A 64 8.42 2.45 2.17
CA LEU A 64 7.93 2.39 3.55
C LEU A 64 8.96 1.75 4.50
N ALA A 65 9.70 0.73 4.04
CA ALA A 65 10.79 0.15 4.81
C ALA A 65 11.92 1.16 5.07
N ALA A 66 12.30 1.96 4.08
CA ALA A 66 13.28 3.03 4.25
C ALA A 66 12.80 4.10 5.24
N ARG A 67 11.50 4.44 5.20
CA ARG A 67 10.87 5.36 6.15
C ARG A 67 10.92 4.81 7.59
N ILE A 68 10.59 3.54 7.78
CA ILE A 68 10.70 2.83 9.07
C ILE A 68 12.17 2.74 9.52
N ALA A 69 13.12 2.64 8.58
CA ALA A 69 14.55 2.64 8.90
C ALA A 69 15.04 3.95 9.53
N ASP A 70 14.46 5.06 9.11
CA ASP A 70 14.74 6.39 9.67
C ASP A 70 13.97 6.62 10.99
N ALA A 71 12.70 6.19 11.04
CA ALA A 71 11.80 6.38 12.17
C ALA A 71 10.97 5.10 12.48
N PRO A 72 11.50 4.17 13.31
CA PRO A 72 10.83 2.90 13.60
C PRO A 72 9.43 3.04 14.23
N GLU A 73 9.16 4.15 14.93
CA GLU A 73 7.87 4.49 15.52
C GLU A 73 6.77 4.78 14.48
N GLU A 74 7.12 5.05 13.22
CA GLU A 74 6.14 5.24 12.15
C GLU A 74 5.50 3.94 11.66
N LEU A 75 5.94 2.79 12.18
CA LEU A 75 5.42 1.46 11.83
C LEU A 75 3.88 1.38 11.72
N PRO A 76 3.07 1.88 12.67
CA PRO A 76 1.62 1.77 12.57
C PRO A 76 1.07 2.47 11.33
N LEU A 77 1.53 3.70 11.05
CA LEU A 77 1.08 4.49 9.91
C LEU A 77 1.59 3.92 8.59
N ALA A 78 2.84 3.46 8.55
CA ALA A 78 3.42 2.84 7.37
C ALA A 78 2.71 1.54 6.98
N VAL A 79 2.33 0.70 7.96
CA VAL A 79 1.56 -0.53 7.68
C VAL A 79 0.12 -0.22 7.29
N ALA A 80 -0.51 0.80 7.90
CA ALA A 80 -1.84 1.27 7.49
C ALA A 80 -1.84 1.72 6.02
N GLU A 81 -0.81 2.47 5.61
CA GLU A 81 -0.60 2.90 4.23
C GLU A 81 -0.35 1.72 3.28
N LEU A 82 0.52 0.77 3.65
CA LEU A 82 0.80 -0.43 2.86
C LEU A 82 -0.48 -1.23 2.56
N LEU A 83 -1.35 -1.35 3.55
CA LEU A 83 -2.53 -2.21 3.51
C LEU A 83 -3.80 -1.50 3.04
N HIS A 84 -3.75 -0.17 2.87
CA HIS A 84 -4.94 0.69 2.70
C HIS A 84 -5.99 0.41 3.79
N ALA A 85 -5.52 0.28 5.04
CA ALA A 85 -6.31 -0.17 6.18
C ALA A 85 -6.35 0.89 7.28
N ARG A 86 -7.40 0.84 8.10
CA ARG A 86 -7.55 1.68 9.29
C ARG A 86 -6.90 1.02 10.50
N ILE A 87 -6.21 1.80 11.33
CA ILE A 87 -5.71 1.37 12.63
C ILE A 87 -6.88 1.38 13.63
N LEU A 88 -7.05 0.29 14.37
CA LEU A 88 -8.02 0.19 15.46
C LEU A 88 -7.38 0.55 16.80
N THR A 89 -8.12 1.27 17.63
CA THR A 89 -7.80 1.40 19.05
C THR A 89 -7.95 0.04 19.78
N PRO A 90 -7.29 -0.17 20.93
CA PRO A 90 -7.44 -1.41 21.70
C PRO A 90 -8.90 -1.74 22.07
N ALA A 91 -9.73 -0.73 22.33
CA ALA A 91 -11.15 -0.91 22.61
C ALA A 91 -11.90 -1.44 21.38
N GLU A 92 -11.70 -0.83 20.21
CA GLU A 92 -12.31 -1.27 18.94
C GLU A 92 -11.83 -2.66 18.50
N ALA A 93 -10.58 -3.00 18.81
CA ALA A 93 -10.03 -4.32 18.51
C ALA A 93 -10.66 -5.45 19.35
N THR A 94 -11.25 -5.11 20.51
CA THR A 94 -11.86 -6.08 21.44
C THR A 94 -13.37 -6.21 21.25
N LEU A 95 -14.04 -5.12 20.85
CA LEU A 95 -15.51 -5.06 20.77
C LEU A 95 -16.09 -5.73 19.54
N GLU A 96 -15.34 -5.76 18.45
CA GLU A 96 -15.87 -6.13 17.14
C GLU A 96 -15.30 -7.47 16.68
N PRO A 97 -16.14 -8.44 16.29
CA PRO A 97 -15.69 -9.75 15.82
C PRO A 97 -14.85 -9.62 14.53
N ASP A 98 -13.94 -10.57 14.32
CA ASP A 98 -13.22 -10.69 13.05
C ASP A 98 -14.20 -11.11 11.95
N ASP A 99 -14.46 -10.17 11.04
CA ASP A 99 -15.34 -10.38 9.90
C ASP A 99 -14.50 -10.96 8.76
N ALA A 100 -14.42 -12.30 8.70
CA ALA A 100 -13.92 -13.06 7.56
C ALA A 100 -12.51 -12.64 7.05
N GLY A 101 -11.60 -12.26 7.94
CA GLY A 101 -10.23 -11.88 7.57
C GLY A 101 -10.05 -10.42 7.12
N THR A 102 -11.06 -9.57 7.35
CA THR A 102 -10.96 -8.11 7.17
C THR A 102 -10.21 -7.41 8.31
N ARG A 103 -9.75 -8.17 9.31
CA ARG A 103 -8.88 -7.70 10.39
C ARG A 103 -7.52 -8.37 10.32
N LEU A 104 -6.47 -7.59 10.57
CA LEU A 104 -5.11 -8.09 10.68
C LEU A 104 -4.48 -7.58 11.96
N LYS A 105 -4.07 -8.50 12.82
CA LYS A 105 -3.37 -8.21 14.07
C LYS A 105 -1.89 -8.46 13.88
N ILE A 106 -1.08 -7.43 14.06
CA ILE A 106 0.39 -7.51 13.99
C ILE A 106 0.92 -7.44 15.43
N PRO A 107 1.56 -8.51 15.95
CA PRO A 107 2.23 -8.44 17.24
C PRO A 107 3.41 -7.46 17.16
N THR A 108 3.61 -6.65 18.19
CA THR A 108 4.81 -5.80 18.33
C THR A 108 5.38 -5.93 19.73
N ALA A 109 6.71 -5.80 19.86
CA ALA A 109 7.42 -5.88 21.12
C ALA A 109 7.29 -4.64 22.02
N TRP A 110 6.82 -3.50 21.50
CA TRP A 110 6.87 -2.23 22.25
C TRP A 110 5.57 -1.84 22.93
N HIS A 111 4.46 -1.81 22.18
CA HIS A 111 3.21 -1.15 22.61
C HIS A 111 2.02 -2.13 22.59
N GLY A 112 2.33 -3.43 22.52
CA GLY A 112 1.33 -4.47 22.29
C GLY A 112 0.96 -4.57 20.80
N PRO A 113 0.01 -5.46 20.48
CA PRO A 113 -0.36 -5.71 19.10
C PRO A 113 -1.06 -4.49 18.48
N ILE A 114 -0.72 -4.19 17.22
CA ILE A 114 -1.43 -3.21 16.40
C ILE A 114 -2.46 -3.97 15.56
N THR A 115 -3.71 -3.49 15.56
CA THR A 115 -4.79 -4.12 14.80
C THR A 115 -5.22 -3.21 13.67
N PHE A 116 -5.32 -3.76 12.46
CA PHE A 116 -5.76 -3.09 11.24
C PHE A 116 -7.10 -3.66 10.78
N ALA A 117 -7.94 -2.82 10.17
CA ALA A 117 -9.22 -3.23 9.59
C ALA A 117 -9.41 -2.63 8.19
N ARG A 118 -9.93 -3.47 7.28
CA ARG A 118 -10.31 -3.09 5.92
C ARG A 118 -11.70 -3.69 5.61
N PRO A 119 -12.80 -2.99 5.96
CA PRO A 119 -14.15 -3.53 5.84
C PRO A 119 -14.49 -3.94 4.40
N GLY A 120 -15.06 -5.14 4.24
CA GLY A 120 -15.48 -5.66 2.94
C GLY A 120 -14.35 -6.21 2.05
N GLU A 121 -13.09 -6.11 2.46
CA GLU A 121 -11.95 -6.60 1.67
C GLU A 121 -10.94 -7.36 2.56
N PRO A 122 -10.94 -8.70 2.55
CA PRO A 122 -10.06 -9.50 3.39
C PRO A 122 -8.59 -9.30 3.04
N PHE A 123 -7.71 -9.44 4.02
CA PHE A 123 -6.27 -9.39 3.79
C PHE A 123 -5.77 -10.67 3.14
N THR A 124 -5.02 -10.51 2.06
CA THR A 124 -4.33 -11.63 1.40
C THR A 124 -3.16 -12.13 2.26
N PRO A 125 -2.76 -13.40 2.14
CA PRO A 125 -1.57 -13.92 2.83
C PRO A 125 -0.30 -13.12 2.53
N ALA A 126 -0.16 -12.60 1.31
CA ALA A 126 0.99 -11.81 0.89
C ALA A 126 1.02 -10.42 1.56
N GLU A 127 -0.13 -9.76 1.72
CA GLU A 127 -0.25 -8.51 2.48
C GLU A 127 0.11 -8.72 3.95
N SER A 128 -0.45 -9.75 4.57
CA SER A 128 -0.16 -10.12 5.95
C SER A 128 1.34 -10.40 6.16
N ALA A 129 1.97 -11.14 5.25
CA ALA A 129 3.41 -11.42 5.33
C ALA A 129 4.26 -10.15 5.22
N ARG A 130 3.94 -9.23 4.31
CA ARG A 130 4.68 -7.95 4.18
C ARG A 130 4.54 -7.09 5.43
N ALA A 131 3.34 -6.97 6.00
CA ALA A 131 3.11 -6.23 7.22
C ALA A 131 3.94 -6.77 8.41
N HIS A 132 3.98 -8.10 8.58
CA HIS A 132 4.82 -8.72 9.61
C HIS A 132 6.31 -8.46 9.40
N ARG A 133 6.80 -8.48 8.15
CA ARG A 133 8.21 -8.19 7.84
C ARG A 133 8.59 -6.74 8.10
N LEU A 134 7.68 -5.79 7.85
CA LEU A 134 7.91 -4.38 8.24
C LEU A 134 7.96 -4.22 9.76
N ALA A 135 7.12 -4.94 10.51
CA ALA A 135 7.16 -4.93 11.97
C ALA A 135 8.47 -5.52 12.52
N GLU A 136 8.91 -6.67 12.00
CA GLU A 136 10.19 -7.29 12.34
C GLU A 136 11.37 -6.35 12.05
N LEU A 137 11.36 -5.67 10.90
CA LEU A 137 12.38 -4.69 10.54
C LEU A 137 12.42 -3.54 11.58
N ALA A 138 11.27 -2.97 11.92
CA ALA A 138 11.16 -1.88 12.89
C ALA A 138 11.72 -2.31 14.26
N GLU A 139 11.38 -3.53 14.72
CA GLU A 139 11.89 -4.11 15.97
C GLU A 139 13.41 -4.23 15.99
N ILE A 140 14.01 -4.74 14.92
CA ILE A 140 15.47 -4.86 14.78
C ILE A 140 16.14 -3.48 14.90
N LEU A 141 15.57 -2.46 14.26
CA LEU A 141 16.12 -1.11 14.22
C LEU A 141 16.02 -0.38 15.57
N ALA A 142 14.88 -0.50 16.26
CA ALA A 142 14.74 0.08 17.58
C ALA A 142 15.67 -0.59 18.60
N HIS A 143 15.87 -1.91 18.50
CA HIS A 143 16.79 -2.62 19.38
C HIS A 143 18.24 -2.15 19.21
N ARG A 144 18.66 -1.82 17.98
CA ARG A 144 20.00 -1.26 17.70
C ARG A 144 20.20 0.15 18.24
N THR A 145 19.12 0.91 18.37
CA THR A 145 19.15 2.31 18.82
C THR A 145 19.10 2.42 20.35
N ALA A 146 18.69 1.36 21.05
CA ALA A 146 18.71 1.32 22.51
C ALA A 146 20.16 1.40 23.05
N PRO A 147 20.48 2.35 23.94
CA PRO A 147 21.83 2.46 24.50
C PRO A 147 22.19 1.21 25.30
N THR A 148 23.42 0.72 25.12
CA THR A 148 23.96 -0.36 25.95
C THR A 148 24.06 0.12 27.40
N PRO A 149 23.48 -0.59 28.40
CA PRO A 149 23.62 -0.19 29.79
C PRO A 149 25.11 -0.26 30.19
N PRO A 150 25.62 0.72 30.96
CA PRO A 150 27.01 0.70 31.41
C PRO A 150 27.26 -0.50 32.33
N LYS A 151 28.41 -1.16 32.13
CA LYS A 151 28.93 -2.22 33.01
C LYS A 151 29.38 -1.67 34.36
#